data_AF-A0A0D5C4J9-F1
#
_entry.id   AF-A0A0D5C4J9-F1
#
_cell.length_a   1.000
_cell.length_b   1.000
_cell.length_c   1.000
_cell.angle_alpha   90.00
_cell.angle_beta   90.00
_cell.angle_gamma   90.00
#
_symmetry.space_group_name_H-M   'P 1'
#
loop_
_entity.id
_entity.type
_entity.pdbx_description
1 polymer ?
#
loop_
_entity_poly.entity_id
_entity_poly.type
_entity_poly.pdbx_seq_one_letter_code
_entity_poly.pdbx_strand_id
1 'polypeptide(L)' 'MIFEPIFRCKCKKSKTNRMILDGGTKGNYTIELCSTCYNNHNKKFLISEEIISKSNISLSQNQNQVIL' A
#
# COMPACT_ATOMS: atom_id res chain seq x y z
N MET A 1 15.76 3.54 20.28
CA MET A 1 16.21 2.88 19.03
C MET A 1 15.57 3.61 17.85
N ILE A 2 16.37 4.05 16.89
CA ILE A 2 15.89 4.73 15.69
C ILE A 2 15.49 3.65 14.68
N PHE A 3 14.19 3.44 14.47
CA PHE A 3 13.68 2.60 13.39
C PHE A 3 13.62 3.47 12.14
N GLU A 4 14.74 3.64 11.42
CA GLU A 4 14.64 4.02 10.02
C GLU A 4 14.07 2.80 9.26
N PRO A 5 13.13 2.98 8.33
CA PRO A 5 12.64 1.87 7.54
C PRO A 5 13.76 1.40 6.61
N ILE A 6 14.52 0.40 7.07
CA ILE A 6 15.62 -0.26 6.34
C ILE A 6 15.11 -0.86 5.01
N PHE A 7 13.80 -1.05 4.86
CA PHE A 7 13.22 -1.67 3.68
C PHE A 7 12.62 -0.65 2.70
N ARG A 8 13.39 -0.32 1.65
CA ARG A 8 12.88 0.31 0.43
C ARG A 8 12.90 -0.71 -0.70
N CYS A 9 11.81 -0.84 -1.45
CA CYS A 9 11.79 -1.67 -2.64
C CYS A 9 12.69 -1.08 -3.74
N LYS A 10 13.91 -1.63 -3.89
CA LYS A 10 14.89 -1.20 -4.91
C LYS A 10 14.59 -1.72 -6.32
N CYS A 11 13.53 -2.53 -6.49
CA CYS A 11 13.16 -3.02 -7.82
C CYS A 11 12.74 -1.86 -8.73
N LYS A 12 13.21 -1.88 -9.98
CA LYS A 12 12.76 -0.97 -11.06
C LYS A 12 11.34 -1.27 -11.55
N LYS A 13 10.71 -2.36 -11.07
CA LYS A 13 9.33 -2.73 -11.38
C LYS A 13 8.35 -1.69 -10.81
N SER A 14 7.21 -1.54 -11.48
CA SER A 14 6.08 -0.74 -11.01
C SER A 14 5.68 -1.14 -9.59
N LYS A 15 5.42 -0.14 -8.76
CA LYS A 15 4.87 -0.36 -7.41
C LYS A 15 3.37 -0.59 -7.56
N THR A 16 2.90 -1.65 -6.93
CA THR A 16 1.50 -2.09 -7.00
C THR A 16 0.83 -2.03 -5.65
N ASN A 17 1.61 -1.98 -4.57
CA ASN A 17 1.13 -2.03 -3.21
C ASN A 17 1.80 -0.92 -2.40
N ARG A 18 1.03 -0.24 -1.58
CA ARG A 18 1.48 0.70 -0.56
C ARG A 18 1.13 0.13 0.80
N MET A 19 2.04 0.25 1.76
CA MET A 19 1.82 -0.16 3.14
C MET A 19 2.14 1.03 4.05
N ILE A 20 1.31 1.22 5.07
CA ILE A 20 1.53 2.16 6.17
C ILE A 20 1.87 1.33 7.40
N LEU A 21 3.05 1.57 7.97
CA LEU A 21 3.58 0.86 9.11
C LEU A 21 3.61 1.74 10.35
N ASP A 22 3.45 1.13 11.51
CA ASP A 22 3.67 1.78 12.80
C ASP A 22 5.17 1.97 13.04
N GLY A 23 5.58 3.24 13.13
CA GLY A 23 6.95 3.66 13.45
C GLY A 23 7.16 4.03 14.91
N GLY A 24 6.17 3.77 15.78
CA GLY A 24 6.18 4.11 17.19
C GLY A 24 6.22 5.62 17.40
N THR A 25 7.20 6.09 18.19
CA THR A 25 7.33 7.51 18.55
C THR A 25 7.67 8.43 17.39
N LYS A 26 8.03 7.88 16.22
CA LYS A 26 8.26 8.65 14.99
C LYS A 26 7.01 8.79 14.10
N GLY A 27 5.88 8.21 14.50
CA GLY A 27 4.65 8.22 13.72
C GLY A 27 4.62 7.09 12.69
N ASN A 28 3.98 7.32 11.55
CA ASN A 28 3.74 6.27 10.56
C ASN A 28 4.76 6.33 9.42
N TYR A 29 5.11 5.15 8.87
CA TYR A 29 5.96 5.03 7.69
C TYR A 29 5.21 4.47 6.50
N THR A 30 5.28 5.16 5.37
CA THR A 30 4.72 4.67 4.11
C THR A 30 5.81 4.01 3.26
N ILE A 31 5.57 2.78 2.80
CA ILE A 31 6.43 2.07 1.85
C ILE A 31 5.65 1.64 0.62
N GLU A 32 6.26 1.74 -0.56
CA GLU A 32 5.68 1.29 -1.81
C GLU A 32 6.49 0.14 -2.40
N LEU A 33 5.81 -0.96 -2.72
CA LEU A 33 6.39 -2.25 -3.08
C LEU A 33 5.83 -2.73 -4.42
N CYS A 34 6.67 -3.41 -5.21
CA CYS A 34 6.18 -4.24 -6.30
C CYS A 34 5.60 -5.55 -5.72
N SER A 35 4.78 -6.25 -6.50
CA SER A 35 4.15 -7.52 -6.10
C SER A 35 5.15 -8.52 -5.48
N THR A 36 6.34 -8.66 -6.07
CA THR A 36 7.39 -9.56 -5.55
C THR A 36 7.89 -9.15 -4.17
N CYS A 37 8.18 -7.85 -3.96
CA CYS A 37 8.68 -7.37 -2.67
C CYS A 37 7.59 -7.32 -1.61
N TYR A 38 6.34 -7.11 -2.01
CA TYR A 38 5.20 -7.12 -1.12
C TYR A 38 4.99 -8.51 -0.50
N ASN A 39 5.02 -9.58 -1.32
CA ASN A 39 4.83 -10.94 -0.83
C ASN A 39 5.93 -11.41 0.13
N ASN A 40 7.14 -10.87 -0.01
CA ASN A 40 8.28 -11.24 0.84
C ASN A 40 8.39 -10.40 2.12
N HIS A 41 7.48 -9.45 2.36
CA HIS A 41 7.58 -8.55 3.50
C HIS A 41 6.85 -9.09 4.74
N ASN A 42 7.50 -8.98 5.89
CA ASN A 42 6.85 -9.25 7.18
C ASN A 42 5.91 -8.09 7.54
N LYS A 43 4.65 -8.40 7.89
CA LYS A 43 3.58 -7.43 8.14
C LYS A 43 3.33 -7.16 9.63
N LYS A 44 4.26 -7.55 10.52
CA LYS A 44 4.10 -7.44 11.98
C LYS A 44 3.71 -6.04 12.49
N PHE A 45 4.13 -4.97 11.80
CA PHE A 45 3.84 -3.58 12.16
C PHE A 45 2.92 -2.87 11.15
N LEU A 46 2.16 -3.64 10.36
CA LEU A 46 1.26 -3.08 9.37
C LEU A 46 0.05 -2.43 10.05
N ILE A 47 -0.16 -1.14 9.76
CA ILE A 47 -1.39 -0.43 10.10
C ILE A 47 -2.40 -0.58 8.97
N SER A 48 -1.99 -0.33 7.72
CA SER A 48 -2.87 -0.45 6.56
C SER A 48 -2.10 -0.73 5.27
N GLU A 49 -2.80 -1.28 4.29
CA GLU A 49 -2.27 -1.51 2.95
C GLU A 49 -3.28 -1.08 1.88
N GLU A 50 -2.75 -0.65 0.74
CA GLU A 50 -3.51 -0.14 -0.41
C GLU A 50 -2.93 -0.72 -1.71
N ILE A 51 -3.79 -1.13 -2.63
CA ILE A 51 -3.36 -1.47 -4.00
C ILE A 51 -3.33 -0.18 -4.81
N ILE A 52 -2.14 0.25 -5.20
CA ILE A 52 -1.90 1.51 -5.94
C ILE A 52 -1.67 1.29 -7.44
N SER A 53 -1.94 0.09 -7.96
CA SER A 53 -1.80 -0.18 -9.38
C SER A 53 -2.65 0.81 -10.17
N LYS A 54 -2.01 1.60 -11.05
CA LYS A 54 -2.69 2.43 -12.06
C LYS A 54 -3.41 1.54 -13.05
N SER A 55 -4.53 0.97 -12.65
CA SER A 55 -5.64 0.74 -13.55
C SER A 55 -6.39 2.06 -13.59
N ASN A 56 -6.44 2.69 -14.77
CA ASN A 56 -7.41 3.74 -15.07
C ASN A 56 -8.80 3.12 -14.88
N ILE A 57 -9.34 3.17 -13.66
CA ILE A 57 -10.72 2.82 -13.41
C ILE A 57 -11.47 4.14 -13.49
N SER A 58 -12.00 4.42 -14.68
CA SER A 58 -13.18 5.26 -14.84
C SER A 58 -14.31 4.62 -14.04
N LEU A 59 -14.41 5.00 -12.76
CA LEU A 59 -15.59 4.75 -11.93
C LEU A 59 -16.72 5.66 -12.44
N SER A 60 -17.42 5.24 -13.49
CA SER A 60 -18.80 5.69 -13.69
C SER A 60 -19.68 4.97 -12.66
N GLN A 61 -19.72 5.51 -11.44
CA GLN A 61 -20.77 5.16 -10.49
C GLN A 61 -21.93 6.13 -10.69
N ASN A 62 -23.04 5.64 -11.22
CA ASN A 62 -24.34 6.00 -10.67
C ASN A 62 -25.35 4.89 -10.93
N GLN A 63 -25.59 4.11 -9.88
CA GLN A 63 -26.72 3.19 -9.76
C GLN A 63 -27.94 4.02 -9.35
N ASN A 64 -29.01 3.99 -10.13
CA ASN A 64 -30.35 4.28 -9.64
C ASN A 64 -31.35 3.41 -10.40
N GLN A 65 -31.60 2.21 -9.89
CA GLN A 65 -32.84 1.49 -10.15
C GLN A 65 -33.43 1.11 -8.79
N VAL A 66 -34.32 1.98 -8.31
CA VAL A 66 -35.34 1.63 -7.33
C VAL A 66 -36.43 0.92 -8.12
N ILE A 67 -36.62 -0.38 -7.87
CA ILE A 67 -37.79 -1.12 -8.35
C ILE A 67 -38.89 -0.89 -7.31
N LEU A 68 -40.00 -0.28 -7.74
CA LEU A 68 -41.30 -0.28 -7.07
C LEU A 68 -42.12 -1.46 -7.59
#